data_AF-R9B9D6-F1
#
_entry.id   AF-R9B9D6-F1
#
_cell.length_a   1.000
_cell.length_b   1.000
_cell.length_c   1.000
_cell.angle_alpha   90.00
_cell.angle_beta   90.00
_cell.angle_gamma   90.00
#
_symmetry.space_group_name_H-M   'P 1'
#
loop_
_entity.id
_entity.type
_entity.pdbx_description
1 polymer ?
#
loop_
_entity_poly.entity_id
_entity_poly.type
_entity_poly.pdbx_seq_one_letter_code
_entity_poly.pdbx_strand_id
1 'polypeptide(L)' 'MLKKLGTQEPPKGMKWIFCRFRKVRGNSGKVLDAHEYGYEAWAFLVPCAT' A
#
# COMPACT_ATOMS: atom_id res chain seq x y z
N MET A 1 1.78 -12.90 13.64
CA MET A 1 1.37 -11.48 13.67
C MET A 1 1.85 -10.84 12.38
N LEU A 2 0.97 -10.16 11.63
CA LEU A 2 1.33 -9.50 10.38
C LEU A 2 1.98 -8.14 10.65
N LYS A 3 2.88 -7.70 9.77
CA LYS A 3 3.57 -6.41 9.90
C LYS A 3 2.71 -5.27 9.38
N LYS A 4 2.63 -4.17 10.13
CA LYS A 4 1.95 -2.94 9.72
C LYS A 4 2.94 -1.97 9.09
N LEU A 5 2.59 -1.43 7.92
CA LEU A 5 3.36 -0.41 7.21
C LEU A 5 2.78 0.99 7.47
N GLY A 6 3.53 2.04 7.13
CA GLY A 6 3.05 3.43 7.16
C GLY A 6 2.72 3.95 8.57
N THR A 7 3.45 3.50 9.59
CA THR A 7 3.31 3.97 10.98
C THR A 7 3.84 5.38 11.20
N GLN A 8 4.66 5.87 10.28
CA GLN A 8 5.21 7.23 10.28
C GLN A 8 4.22 8.22 9.66
N GLU A 9 4.22 9.46 10.16
CA GLU A 9 3.42 10.53 9.56
C GLU A 9 3.80 10.75 8.09
N PRO A 10 2.81 10.93 7.20
CA PRO A 10 3.09 11.24 5.82
C PRO A 10 3.68 12.66 5.69
N PRO A 11 4.55 12.92 4.70
CA PRO A 11 5.02 14.27 4.40
C PRO A 11 3.87 15.25 4.12
N LYS A 12 4.10 16.55 4.33
CA LYS A 12 3.11 17.59 4.04
C LYS A 12 2.60 17.49 2.60
N GLY A 13 1.27 17.49 2.43
CA GLY A 13 0.62 17.38 1.12
C GLY A 13 0.51 15.95 0.59
N MET A 14 0.88 14.94 1.38
CA MET A 14 0.74 13.53 1.05
C MET A 14 -0.11 12.81 2.09
N LYS A 15 -0.65 11.65 1.72
CA LYS A 15 -1.35 10.72 2.62
C LYS A 15 -0.97 9.28 2.33
N TRP A 16 -0.99 8.44 3.37
CA TRP A 16 -0.91 6.99 3.20
C TRP A 16 -2.25 6.42 2.75
N ILE A 17 -2.21 5.56 1.73
CA ILE A 17 -3.33 4.71 1.32
C ILE A 17 -2.92 3.27 1.51
N PHE A 18 -3.77 2.52 2.21
CA PHE A 18 -3.55 1.12 2.52
C PHE A 18 -4.52 0.23 1.75
N CYS A 19 -4.02 -0.81 1.11
CA CYS A 19 -4.86 -1.84 0.51
C CYS A 19 -4.22 -3.22 0.64
N ARG A 20 -5.03 -4.25 0.87
CA ARG A 20 -4.53 -5.64 0.97
C ARG A 20 -4.10 -6.19 -0.39
N PHE A 21 -4.89 -5.91 -1.41
CA PHE A 21 -4.66 -6.41 -2.77
C PHE A 21 -4.19 -5.27 -3.68
N ARG A 22 -3.14 -5.54 -4.47
CA ARG A 22 -2.72 -4.63 -5.54
C ARG A 22 -2.52 -5.37 -6.85
N LYS A 23 -2.77 -4.69 -7.96
CA LYS A 23 -2.44 -5.20 -9.29
C LYS A 23 -0.97 -4.95 -9.59
N VAL A 24 -0.30 -5.94 -10.19
CA VAL A 24 1.04 -5.74 -10.73
C VAL A 24 0.95 -4.78 -11.92
N ARG A 25 1.86 -3.81 -12.02
CA ARG A 25 1.92 -2.89 -13.16
C ARG A 25 2.19 -3.68 -14.46
N GLY A 26 1.59 -3.23 -15.56
CA GLY A 26 1.67 -3.89 -16.87
C GLY A 26 0.51 -4.86 -17.14
N ASN A 27 0.63 -5.69 -18.16
CA ASN A 27 -0.46 -6.55 -18.67
C ASN A 27 -0.51 -7.96 -18.06
N SER A 28 0.13 -8.20 -16.92
CA SER A 28 0.18 -9.54 -16.33
C SER A 28 -1.15 -10.02 -15.73
N GLY A 29 -2.09 -9.11 -15.45
CA GLY A 29 -3.35 -9.42 -14.76
C GLY A 29 -3.19 -9.90 -13.30
N LYS A 30 -1.97 -10.05 -12.81
CA LYS A 30 -1.67 -10.59 -11.48
C LYS A 30 -2.09 -9.62 -10.37
N VAL A 31 -2.68 -10.19 -9.33
CA VAL A 31 -3.02 -9.53 -8.08
C VAL A 31 -2.12 -10.08 -6.99
N LEU A 32 -1.54 -9.20 -6.17
CA LEU A 32 -0.69 -9.56 -5.04
C LEU A 32 -1.43 -9.28 -3.73
N ASP A 33 -1.51 -10.29 -2.86
CA ASP A 33 -2.04 -10.17 -1.50
C ASP A 33 -0.88 -9.84 -0.54
N ALA A 34 -0.98 -8.73 0.21
CA ALA A 34 0.03 -8.32 1.19
C ALA A 34 0.30 -9.40 2.27
N HIS A 35 -0.71 -10.21 2.60
CA HIS A 35 -0.59 -11.26 3.62
C HIS A 35 0.40 -12.35 3.22
N GLU A 36 0.49 -12.68 1.92
CA GLU A 36 1.46 -13.65 1.38
C GLU A 36 2.91 -13.19 1.60
N TYR A 37 3.10 -11.89 1.84
CA TYR A 37 4.40 -11.26 2.12
C TYR A 37 4.59 -10.93 3.61
N GLY A 38 3.66 -11.33 4.48
CA GLY A 38 3.73 -11.10 5.92
C GLY A 38 3.32 -9.69 6.38
N TYR A 39 2.59 -8.94 5.55
CA TYR A 39 2.08 -7.60 5.86
C TYR A 39 0.56 -7.57 5.97
N GLU A 40 0.01 -6.65 6.77
CA GLU A 40 -1.45 -6.42 6.86
C GLU A 40 -1.99 -5.77 5.58
N ALA A 41 -1.22 -4.87 4.98
CA ALA A 41 -1.60 -4.15 3.77
C ALA A 41 -0.36 -3.61 3.04
N TRP A 42 -0.49 -3.38 1.74
CA TRP A 42 0.39 -2.48 0.99
C TRP A 42 0.18 -1.05 1.47
N ALA A 43 1.24 -0.25 1.50
CA ALA A 43 1.18 1.17 1.83
C ALA A 43 1.69 1.99 0.63
N PHE A 44 0.88 2.95 0.19
CA PHE A 44 1.21 3.87 -0.89
C PHE A 44 1.16 5.30 -0.39
N LEU A 45 2.19 6.08 -0.72
CA LEU A 45 2.17 7.51 -0.50
C LEU A 45 1.54 8.17 -1.74
N VAL A 46 0.46 8.91 -1.55
CA VAL A 46 -0.24 9.63 -2.64
C VAL A 46 -0.42 11.10 -2.27
N PRO A 47 -0.46 12.01 -3.26
CA PRO A 47 -0.82 13.39 -3.00
C PRO A 47 -2.20 13.50 -2.34
N CYS A 48 -2.35 14.45 -1.41
CA CYS A 48 -3.67 14.90 -1.00
C CYS A 48 -4.37 15.49 -2.23
N ALA A 49 -5.66 15.19 -2.42
CA ALA A 49 -6.43 15.83 -3.47
C ALA A 49 -6.42 17.35 -3.20
N THR A 50 -6.09 18.12 -4.23
CA THR A 50 -6.23 19.59 -4.24
C THR A 50 -7.69 19.99 -4.13
#